data_AF-O33731-F1
#
_entry.id   AF-O33731-F1
#
_cell.length_a   1.000
_cell.length_b   1.000
_cell.length_c   1.000
_cell.angle_alpha   90.00
_cell.angle_beta   90.00
_cell.angle_gamma   90.00
#
_symmetry.space_group_name_H-M   'P 1'
#
loop_
_entity.id
_entity.type
_entity.pdbx_description
1 polymer ?
#
loop_
_entity_poly.entity_id
_entity_poly.type
_entity_poly.pdbx_seq_one_letter_code
_entity_poly.pdbx_strand_id
1 'polypeptide(L)'
;MSNKLLSALFAAGFAVMMMSSASFAADETLAEFHVEMGGCENCHADGEPSKDGAYEFEQCQSCHGSLAEMDDNHKPHDGLLMCADCHAPHEAKVGEKPTCDTCHDDGRTAK
;
A
#
# COMPACT_ATOMS: atom_id res chain seq x y z
N MET A 1 37.00 -16.79 25.74
CA MET A 1 35.53 -16.65 25.87
C MET A 1 34.91 -18.02 25.66
N SER A 2 33.99 -18.46 26.53
CA SER A 2 33.32 -19.76 26.37
C SER A 2 32.35 -19.72 25.18
N ASN A 3 32.27 -20.80 24.40
CA ASN A 3 31.32 -20.93 23.27
C ASN A 3 29.87 -20.61 23.69
N LYS A 4 29.51 -20.81 24.97
CA LYS A 4 28.20 -20.46 25.51
C LYS A 4 27.91 -18.96 25.49
N LEU A 5 28.91 -18.12 25.75
CA LEU A 5 28.78 -16.66 25.69
C LEU A 5 28.63 -16.19 24.24
N LEU A 6 29.37 -16.79 23.30
CA LEU A 6 29.23 -16.49 21.87
C LEU A 6 27.84 -16.85 21.34
N SER A 7 27.30 -18.02 21.68
CA SER A 7 25.95 -18.41 21.27
C SER A 7 24.86 -17.51 21.85
N ALA A 8 24.98 -17.08 23.11
CA ALA A 8 24.02 -16.17 23.73
C ALA A 8 24.02 -14.78 23.06
N LEU A 9 25.20 -14.25 22.71
CA LEU A 9 25.31 -12.99 21.99
C LEU A 9 24.74 -13.10 20.56
N PHE A 10 24.95 -14.22 19.88
CA PHE A 10 24.39 -14.44 18.54
C PHE A 10 22.86 -14.56 18.58
N ALA A 11 22.30 -15.28 19.56
CA ALA A 11 20.86 -15.39 19.75
C ALA A 11 20.21 -14.03 20.08
N ALA A 12 20.84 -13.23 20.94
CA ALA A 12 20.38 -11.88 21.27
C ALA A 12 20.45 -10.95 20.04
N GLY A 13 21.54 -11.00 19.27
CA GLY A 13 21.68 -10.23 18.03
C GLY A 13 20.62 -10.58 16.97
N PHE A 14 20.34 -11.89 16.81
CA PHE A 14 19.29 -12.35 15.91
C PHE A 14 17.89 -11.89 16.35
N ALA A 15 17.58 -11.94 17.65
CA ALA A 15 16.31 -11.49 18.19
C ALA A 15 16.07 -9.99 17.97
N VAL A 16 17.10 -9.15 18.13
CA VAL A 16 17.02 -7.70 17.86
C VAL A 16 16.77 -7.43 16.38
N MET A 17 17.45 -8.15 15.48
CA MET A 17 17.29 -7.96 14.04
C MET A 17 15.87 -8.30 13.55
N MET A 18 15.24 -9.33 14.13
CA MET A 18 13.87 -9.73 13.77
C MET A 18 12.81 -8.72 14.24
N MET A 19 13.09 -7.92 15.27
CA MET A 19 12.14 -6.92 15.77
C MET A 19 12.20 -5.62 14.95
N SER A 20 13.35 -5.30 14.36
CA SER A 20 13.56 -4.06 13.61
C SER A 20 12.81 -4.00 12.28
N SER A 21 12.53 -5.13 11.63
CA SER A 21 11.89 -5.14 10.30
C SER A 21 10.44 -4.70 10.31
N ALA A 22 9.72 -4.90 11.42
CA ALA A 22 8.29 -4.56 11.51
C ALA A 22 8.03 -3.06 11.65
N SER A 23 9.02 -2.25 12.05
CA SER A 23 8.83 -0.81 12.30
C SER A 23 8.99 0.07 11.06
N PHE A 24 9.58 -0.42 9.96
CA PHE A 24 9.86 0.43 8.80
C PHE A 24 8.68 0.54 7.82
N ALA A 25 7.83 -0.48 7.72
CA ALA A 25 6.73 -0.49 6.75
C ALA A 25 5.57 0.48 7.10
N ALA A 26 5.46 0.93 8.35
CA ALA A 26 4.30 1.71 8.78
C ALA A 26 4.36 3.20 8.41
N ASP A 27 5.54 3.73 8.11
CA ASP A 27 5.71 5.16 7.76
C ASP A 27 5.87 5.39 6.25
N GLU A 28 5.88 4.31 5.47
CA GLU A 28 5.98 4.36 4.02
C GLU A 28 4.62 4.69 3.39
N THR A 29 4.62 5.60 2.42
CA THR A 29 3.44 5.86 1.58
C THR A 29 3.14 4.65 0.69
N LEU A 30 1.89 4.49 0.29
CA LEU A 30 1.52 3.41 -0.62
C LEU A 30 2.29 3.49 -1.96
N ALA A 31 2.63 4.69 -2.42
CA ALA A 31 3.45 4.90 -3.61
C ALA A 31 4.89 4.43 -3.40
N GLU A 32 5.54 4.81 -2.30
CA GLU A 32 6.90 4.35 -1.96
C GLU A 32 6.96 2.82 -1.95
N PHE A 33 5.96 2.18 -1.33
CA PHE A 33 5.87 0.71 -1.29
C PHE A 33 5.85 0.07 -2.68
N HIS A 34 5.14 0.69 -3.63
CA HIS A 34 5.11 0.20 -5.02
C HIS A 34 6.37 0.54 -5.80
N VAL A 35 7.01 1.67 -5.50
CA VAL A 35 8.29 2.08 -6.12
C VAL A 35 9.39 1.10 -5.71
N GLU A 36 9.42 0.61 -4.47
CA GLU A 36 10.38 -0.44 -4.05
C GLU A 36 10.25 -1.74 -4.86
N MET A 37 9.07 -2.01 -5.43
CA MET A 37 8.80 -3.22 -6.22
C MET A 37 9.14 -3.10 -7.71
N GLY A 38 9.30 -1.89 -8.26
CA GLY A 38 9.57 -1.74 -9.71
C GLY A 38 9.72 -0.31 -10.25
N GLY A 39 9.87 0.69 -9.39
CA GLY A 39 10.06 2.09 -9.82
C GLY A 39 8.75 2.86 -10.01
N CYS A 40 8.88 4.13 -10.39
CA CYS A 40 7.75 5.03 -10.63
C CYS A 40 6.94 4.59 -11.87
N GLU A 41 7.61 3.91 -12.80
CA GLU A 41 7.06 3.41 -14.06
C GLU A 41 6.05 2.28 -13.87
N ASN A 42 5.95 1.71 -12.66
CA ASN A 42 4.86 0.81 -12.30
C ASN A 42 3.48 1.49 -12.39
N CYS A 43 3.42 2.82 -12.32
CA CYS A 43 2.16 3.55 -12.37
C CYS A 43 2.18 4.69 -13.39
N HIS A 44 3.32 5.35 -13.59
CA HIS A 44 3.43 6.55 -14.41
C HIS A 44 4.15 6.27 -15.74
N ALA A 45 3.53 6.64 -16.86
CA ALA A 45 4.13 6.46 -18.18
C ALA A 45 5.39 7.34 -18.29
N ASP A 46 6.54 6.71 -18.54
CA ASP A 46 7.86 7.38 -18.53
C ASP A 46 8.17 8.13 -17.22
N GLY A 47 7.57 7.69 -16.10
CA GLY A 47 7.72 8.33 -14.79
C GLY A 47 6.89 9.61 -14.61
N GLU A 48 6.08 10.01 -15.59
CA GLU A 48 5.25 11.21 -15.57
C GLU A 48 3.76 10.88 -15.31
N PRO A 49 3.08 11.60 -14.42
CA PRO A 49 1.67 11.37 -14.14
C PRO A 49 0.80 11.72 -15.35
N SER A 50 -0.20 10.87 -15.63
CA SER A 50 -1.21 11.20 -16.63
C SER A 50 -2.07 12.37 -16.17
N LYS A 51 -2.73 13.04 -17.13
CA LYS A 51 -3.53 14.24 -16.84
C LYS A 51 -4.86 13.92 -16.15
N ASP A 52 -5.34 12.70 -16.32
CA ASP A 52 -6.68 12.27 -15.90
C ASP A 52 -6.64 11.08 -14.94
N GLY A 53 -5.47 10.52 -14.63
CA GLY A 53 -5.32 9.33 -13.80
C GLY A 53 -5.67 8.01 -14.50
N ALA A 54 -6.10 8.05 -15.78
CA ALA A 54 -6.61 6.86 -16.46
C ALA A 54 -5.50 5.82 -16.70
N TYR A 55 -4.29 6.28 -17.01
CA TYR A 55 -3.14 5.38 -17.20
C TYR A 55 -2.77 4.69 -15.88
N GLU A 56 -2.69 5.43 -14.78
CA GLU A 56 -2.41 4.91 -13.44
C GLU A 56 -3.48 3.91 -13.01
N PHE A 57 -4.76 4.22 -13.26
CA PHE A 57 -5.87 3.31 -12.95
C PHE A 57 -5.80 2.00 -13.74
N GLU A 58 -5.36 2.04 -14.99
CA GLU A 58 -5.07 0.83 -15.77
C GLU A 58 -3.92 0.04 -15.13
N GLN A 59 -2.87 0.70 -14.65
CA GLN A 59 -1.76 0.03 -13.98
C GLN A 59 -2.19 -0.66 -12.68
N CYS A 60 -3.06 -0.03 -11.88
CA CYS A 60 -3.64 -0.65 -10.68
C CYS A 60 -4.32 -1.99 -11.05
N GLN A 61 -5.18 -1.96 -12.07
CA GLN A 61 -5.97 -3.11 -12.49
C GLN A 61 -5.13 -4.21 -13.14
N SER A 62 -4.01 -3.86 -13.78
CA SER A 62 -3.09 -4.84 -14.39
C SER A 62 -2.54 -5.85 -13.38
N CYS A 63 -2.42 -5.45 -12.11
CA CYS A 63 -1.92 -6.28 -11.01
C CYS A 63 -3.01 -6.73 -10.03
N HIS A 64 -4.01 -5.89 -9.76
CA HIS A 64 -5.03 -6.14 -8.73
C HIS A 64 -6.40 -6.61 -9.26
N GLY A 65 -6.62 -6.58 -10.57
CA GLY A 65 -7.92 -6.86 -11.18
C GLY A 65 -8.89 -5.68 -11.10
N SER A 66 -10.10 -5.88 -11.61
CA SER A 66 -11.13 -4.85 -11.68
C SER A 66 -11.93 -4.70 -10.38
N LEU A 67 -12.52 -3.52 -10.13
CA LEU A 67 -13.40 -3.29 -8.96
C LEU A 67 -14.61 -4.23 -8.95
N ALA A 68 -15.14 -4.59 -10.14
CA ALA A 68 -16.23 -5.55 -10.30
C ALA A 68 -15.92 -6.95 -9.72
N GLU A 69 -14.64 -7.33 -9.63
CA GLU A 69 -14.19 -8.64 -9.17
C GLU A 69 -13.76 -8.64 -7.69
N MET A 70 -13.73 -7.46 -7.06
CA MET A 70 -13.33 -7.29 -5.66
C MET A 70 -14.49 -7.57 -4.67
N ASP A 71 -14.29 -7.22 -3.40
CA ASP A 71 -15.28 -7.42 -2.34
C ASP A 71 -16.53 -6.51 -2.50
N ASP A 72 -17.49 -6.68 -1.59
CA ASP A 72 -18.76 -5.93 -1.61
C ASP A 72 -18.60 -4.44 -1.22
N ASN A 73 -17.43 -4.01 -0.75
CA ASN A 73 -17.12 -2.60 -0.51
C ASN A 73 -16.59 -1.93 -1.80
N HIS A 74 -15.86 -2.66 -2.63
CA HIS A 74 -15.27 -2.15 -3.88
C HIS A 74 -16.25 -2.18 -5.06
N LYS A 75 -16.97 -3.30 -5.24
CA LYS A 75 -17.92 -3.49 -6.36
C LYS A 75 -18.88 -2.32 -6.60
N PRO A 76 -19.47 -1.68 -5.57
CA PRO A 76 -20.39 -0.56 -5.78
C PRO A 76 -19.73 0.70 -6.39
N HIS A 77 -18.40 0.78 -6.38
CA HIS A 77 -17.63 1.90 -6.94
C HIS A 77 -17.09 1.62 -8.35
N ASP A 78 -17.32 0.42 -8.89
CA ASP A 78 -16.93 0.04 -10.24
C ASP A 78 -17.54 0.99 -11.29
N GLY A 79 -16.70 1.54 -12.16
CA GLY A 79 -17.08 2.53 -13.17
C GLY A 79 -17.41 3.93 -12.65
N LEU A 80 -17.29 4.17 -11.33
CA LEU A 80 -17.55 5.48 -10.71
C LEU A 80 -16.28 6.18 -10.22
N LEU A 81 -15.33 5.41 -9.70
CA LEU A 81 -14.10 5.92 -9.09
C LEU A 81 -12.88 5.12 -9.57
N MET A 82 -11.72 5.74 -9.52
CA MET A 82 -10.42 5.11 -9.68
C MET A 82 -9.91 4.63 -8.32
N CYS A 83 -8.97 3.68 -8.31
CA CYS A 83 -8.36 3.18 -7.07
C CYS A 83 -7.79 4.32 -6.22
N ALA A 84 -7.12 5.29 -6.87
CA ALA A 84 -6.46 6.42 -6.23
C ALA A 84 -7.43 7.45 -5.62
N ASP A 85 -8.71 7.44 -5.99
CA ASP A 85 -9.72 8.34 -5.39
C ASP A 85 -10.00 7.97 -3.93
N CYS A 86 -9.78 6.70 -3.56
CA CYS A 86 -9.85 6.23 -2.18
C CYS A 86 -8.47 5.99 -1.59
N HIS A 87 -7.60 5.29 -2.31
CA HIS A 87 -6.25 4.93 -1.89
C HIS A 87 -5.24 5.95 -2.41
N ALA A 88 -5.23 7.17 -1.87
CA ALA A 88 -4.36 8.28 -2.31
C ALA A 88 -2.85 7.91 -2.17
N PRO A 89 -2.15 7.45 -3.23
CA PRO A 89 -0.93 6.66 -3.02
C PRO A 89 0.24 7.46 -2.45
N HIS A 90 0.31 8.74 -2.79
CA HIS A 90 1.36 9.66 -2.33
C HIS A 90 1.11 10.26 -0.95
N GLU A 91 -0.05 9.98 -0.35
CA GLU A 91 -0.47 10.57 0.94
C GLU A 91 -0.74 9.48 1.98
N ALA A 92 -1.55 8.48 1.61
CA ALA A 92 -1.94 7.38 2.48
C ALA A 92 -0.74 6.45 2.77
N LYS A 93 -0.66 5.99 4.01
CA LYS A 93 0.35 5.03 4.45
C LYS A 93 -0.06 3.59 4.17
N VAL A 94 0.91 2.69 4.05
CA VAL A 94 0.62 1.26 3.91
C VAL A 94 -0.18 0.76 5.12
N GLY A 95 -1.33 0.14 4.86
CA GLY A 95 -2.25 -0.36 5.89
C GLY A 95 -3.26 0.68 6.40
N GLU A 96 -3.16 1.94 5.96
CA GLU A 96 -4.19 2.94 6.19
C GLU A 96 -5.46 2.59 5.39
N LYS A 97 -6.60 2.55 6.06
CA LYS A 97 -7.89 2.29 5.42
C LYS A 97 -8.54 3.62 5.04
N PRO A 98 -8.90 3.83 3.76
CA PRO A 98 -9.68 5.00 3.37
C PRO A 98 -10.98 5.10 4.18
N THR A 99 -11.36 6.31 4.53
CA THR A 99 -12.60 6.57 5.26
C THR A 99 -13.73 6.91 4.28
N CYS A 100 -14.96 6.55 4.66
CA CYS A 100 -16.12 6.77 3.79
C CYS A 100 -16.63 8.21 3.85
N ASP A 101 -16.32 8.93 4.94
CA ASP A 101 -16.80 10.29 5.23
C ASP A 101 -16.16 11.37 4.35
N THR A 102 -15.12 11.03 3.59
CA THR A 102 -14.56 11.88 2.54
C THR A 102 -15.57 12.16 1.41
N CYS A 103 -16.47 11.20 1.13
CA CYS A 103 -17.43 11.29 0.02
C CYS A 103 -18.89 11.05 0.44
N HIS A 104 -19.13 10.33 1.54
CA HIS A 104 -20.47 9.99 2.03
C HIS A 104 -20.77 10.68 3.37
N ASP A 105 -21.91 11.35 3.47
CA ASP A 105 -22.33 12.11 4.64
C ASP A 105 -23.33 11.37 5.56
N ASP A 106 -23.54 10.07 5.32
CA ASP A 106 -24.53 9.23 6.02
C ASP A 106 -23.95 8.41 7.18
N GLY A 107 -22.67 8.60 7.50
CA GLY A 107 -21.98 7.91 8.59
C GLY A 107 -21.69 6.44 8.30
N ARG A 108 -21.73 6.00 7.03
CA ARG A 108 -21.30 4.65 6.67
C ARG A 108 -19.81 4.44 6.98
N THR A 109 -19.44 3.20 7.26
CA THR A 109 -18.06 2.78 7.52
C THR A 109 -17.70 1.59 6.65
N ALA A 110 -16.41 1.38 6.42
CA ALA A 110 -15.92 0.14 5.80
C ALA A 110 -16.40 -1.08 6.60
N LYS A 111 -16.88 -2.10 5.90
CA LYS A 111 -17.31 -3.39 6.47
C LYS A 111 -16.15 -4.38 6.54
#